data_AF-A0A4S2AI04-F1
#
_entry.id   AF-A0A4S2AI04-F1
#
_cell.length_a   1.000
_cell.length_b   1.000
_cell.length_c   1.000
_cell.angle_alpha   90.00
_cell.angle_beta   90.00
_cell.angle_gamma   90.00
#
_symmetry.space_group_name_H-M   'P 1'
#
loop_
_entity.id
_entity.type
_entity.pdbx_description
1 polymer ?
#
loop_
_entity_poly.entity_id
_entity_poly.type
_entity_poly.pdbx_seq_one_letter_code
_entity_poly.pdbx_strand_id
1 'polypeptide(L)'
;MKRIRISLLVFLCFLCLGGGTLRTEAASFNLVKQVSAKTPIKGKWVKTDKGYRYRYTHNGKYARSVWLPIKKRIYYFNSKSYRVTGLKKYKGKKYYLNSRGALTSGWQTIGKKTYYFSARTGAALTGWQTIQKVRYYFNENGVQQKNCWVGDYYVGQDGTLVRDTMVDGYYVDENGKRTVVHFEDGDPKEETSQYIFVGDSRTVGMKNTVGGNHVYIGKVGEGYQWFSTKGIRTLKKALKAAPQSKVIINLGVNDLGNIGSYIAYYQNLIVQYPGARFYFMSVNPIEAKLAKARGYNTTAVNNNTIKAFNASLQAAFPGAYLDCYTYLMTQNLIRNVKAGAGTVDGIHYTAAVYQAIYNFAIASTN
;
A
#
# COMPACT_ATOMS: atom_id res chain seq x y z
N MET A 1 65.38 44.71 31.31
CA MET A 1 65.87 43.32 31.48
C MET A 1 64.75 42.33 31.20
N LYS A 2 65.10 41.07 30.87
CA LYS A 2 64.24 39.89 30.64
C LYS A 2 63.49 39.80 29.29
N ARG A 3 63.85 38.71 28.59
CA ARG A 3 63.23 38.10 27.40
C ARG A 3 61.88 37.46 27.77
N ILE A 4 61.04 37.18 26.78
CA ILE A 4 60.24 35.94 26.66
C ILE A 4 60.19 35.56 25.16
N ARG A 5 60.21 34.25 24.86
CA ARG A 5 60.19 33.69 23.50
C ARG A 5 58.82 33.13 23.14
N ILE A 6 58.56 33.08 21.84
CA ILE A 6 57.38 32.48 21.20
C ILE A 6 57.35 30.96 21.43
N SER A 7 56.16 30.40 21.67
CA SER A 7 55.88 28.96 21.53
C SER A 7 54.64 28.74 20.67
N LEU A 8 54.72 27.72 19.82
CA LEU A 8 53.79 27.39 18.74
C LEU A 8 52.53 26.69 19.29
N LEU A 9 51.33 27.09 18.87
CA LEU A 9 50.08 26.40 19.21
C LEU A 9 49.67 25.48 18.05
N VAL A 10 49.75 24.16 18.25
CA VAL A 10 49.21 23.15 17.32
C VAL A 10 47.93 22.59 17.92
N PHE A 11 46.80 22.78 17.22
CA PHE A 11 45.50 22.31 17.67
C PHE A 11 45.31 20.85 17.24
N LEU A 12 45.30 19.91 18.19
CA LEU A 12 45.17 18.48 17.90
C LEU A 12 43.69 18.07 17.89
N CYS A 13 43.29 17.35 16.84
CA CYS A 13 41.91 16.91 16.61
C CYS A 13 41.48 15.80 17.60
N PHE A 14 40.33 15.96 18.26
CA PHE A 14 39.72 14.93 19.10
C PHE A 14 38.60 14.20 18.33
N LEU A 15 38.88 12.95 17.94
CA LEU A 15 37.89 12.01 17.43
C LEU A 15 37.18 11.29 18.60
N CYS A 16 35.98 11.75 18.97
CA CYS A 16 35.13 11.06 19.94
C CYS A 16 34.35 9.91 19.30
N LEU A 17 34.94 8.71 19.31
CA LEU A 17 34.24 7.44 19.11
C LEU A 17 33.67 6.95 20.46
N GLY A 18 32.37 6.65 20.54
CA GLY A 18 31.81 5.93 21.69
C GLY A 18 30.34 6.23 21.99
N GLY A 19 29.43 5.40 21.49
CA GLY A 19 27.99 5.51 21.79
C GLY A 19 27.08 4.40 21.22
N GLY A 20 27.64 3.44 20.46
CA GLY A 20 26.89 2.30 19.95
C GLY A 20 26.82 1.16 20.96
N THR A 21 25.63 0.85 21.49
CA THR A 21 25.43 -0.33 22.34
C THR A 21 25.60 -1.61 21.53
N LEU A 22 26.72 -2.30 21.72
CA LEU A 22 26.93 -3.65 21.20
C LEU A 22 25.99 -4.65 21.87
N ARG A 23 24.78 -4.82 21.31
CA ARG A 23 23.97 -6.01 21.54
C ARG A 23 24.66 -7.21 20.87
N THR A 24 25.46 -7.94 21.62
CA THR A 24 25.94 -9.27 21.19
C THR A 24 24.75 -10.21 21.06
N GLU A 25 24.29 -10.47 19.83
CA GLU A 25 23.32 -11.53 19.57
C GLU A 25 23.90 -12.88 20.03
N ALA A 26 23.31 -13.48 21.06
CA ALA A 26 23.68 -14.82 21.48
C ALA A 26 23.47 -15.80 20.32
N ALA A 27 24.56 -16.44 19.87
CA ALA A 27 24.56 -17.28 18.67
C ALA A 27 23.40 -18.29 18.65
N SER A 28 22.49 -18.12 17.70
CA SER A 28 21.22 -18.85 17.71
C SER A 28 21.41 -20.38 17.70
N PHE A 29 20.68 -21.07 18.59
CA PHE A 29 20.86 -22.49 18.86
C PHE A 29 20.71 -23.36 17.60
N ASN A 30 21.79 -24.02 17.19
CA ASN A 30 21.84 -24.89 16.02
C ASN A 30 21.63 -26.37 16.41
N LEU A 31 20.40 -26.86 16.25
CA LEU A 31 20.06 -28.26 16.53
C LEU A 31 20.75 -29.23 15.57
N VAL A 32 20.77 -28.93 14.27
CA VAL A 32 21.34 -29.81 13.24
C VAL A 32 22.83 -30.06 13.50
N LYS A 33 23.62 -29.02 13.76
CA LYS A 33 25.04 -29.14 14.13
C LYS A 33 25.20 -29.95 15.42
N GLN A 34 24.44 -29.62 16.48
CA GLN A 34 24.60 -30.29 17.78
C GLN A 34 24.23 -31.78 17.74
N VAL A 35 23.20 -32.17 16.98
CA VAL A 35 22.72 -33.55 16.94
C VAL A 35 23.52 -34.40 15.95
N SER A 36 23.89 -33.85 14.78
CA SER A 36 24.70 -34.56 13.79
C SER A 36 26.14 -34.80 14.23
N ALA A 37 26.68 -33.97 15.14
CA ALA A 37 28.00 -34.18 15.73
C ALA A 37 28.05 -35.34 16.76
N LYS A 38 26.90 -35.91 17.16
CA LYS A 38 26.86 -37.05 18.09
C LYS A 38 27.12 -38.35 17.35
N THR A 39 27.98 -39.20 17.91
CA THR A 39 28.15 -40.59 17.48
C THR A 39 26.79 -41.30 17.40
N PRO A 40 26.37 -41.84 16.24
CA PRO A 40 25.07 -42.49 16.10
C PRO A 40 24.99 -43.76 16.95
N ILE A 41 24.13 -43.75 17.98
CA ILE A 41 23.90 -44.91 18.84
C ILE A 41 23.10 -45.95 18.05
N LYS A 42 23.68 -47.13 17.82
CA LYS A 42 23.04 -48.24 17.10
C LYS A 42 21.78 -48.73 17.86
N GLY A 43 20.76 -49.10 17.09
CA GLY A 43 19.44 -49.45 17.61
C GLY A 43 18.47 -49.91 16.52
N LYS A 44 17.35 -50.49 16.94
CA LYS A 44 16.27 -50.98 16.07
C LYS A 44 15.00 -50.15 16.28
N TRP A 45 14.28 -49.87 15.19
CA TRP A 45 12.93 -49.30 15.26
C TRP A 45 11.95 -50.38 15.74
N VAL A 46 11.04 -50.01 16.63
CA VAL A 46 9.97 -50.89 17.16
C VAL A 46 8.64 -50.19 16.91
N LYS A 47 7.74 -50.82 16.16
CA LYS A 47 6.35 -50.38 15.96
C LYS A 47 5.48 -50.95 17.08
N THR A 48 4.53 -50.15 17.56
CA THR A 48 3.50 -50.55 18.53
C THR A 48 2.17 -49.91 18.12
N ASP A 49 1.09 -50.29 18.82
CA ASP A 49 -0.23 -49.64 18.83
C ASP A 49 -0.14 -48.09 18.80
N LYS A 50 0.66 -47.50 19.69
CA LYS A 50 0.79 -46.06 19.92
C LYS A 50 1.83 -45.38 19.04
N GLY A 51 2.43 -46.11 18.08
CA GLY A 51 3.42 -45.59 17.14
C GLY A 51 4.81 -46.20 17.32
N TYR A 52 5.85 -45.44 16.97
CA TYR A 52 7.22 -45.95 16.81
C TYR A 52 8.14 -45.56 17.97
N ARG A 53 8.98 -46.48 18.43
CA ARG A 53 10.05 -46.28 19.43
C ARG A 53 11.39 -46.70 18.82
N TYR A 54 12.51 -46.30 19.42
CA TYR A 54 13.86 -46.75 19.02
C TYR A 54 14.56 -47.40 20.20
N ARG A 55 14.90 -48.68 20.07
CA ARG A 55 15.55 -49.50 21.11
C ARG A 55 17.05 -49.58 20.82
N TYR A 56 17.88 -49.11 21.74
CA TYR A 56 19.34 -49.15 21.60
C TYR A 56 19.87 -50.59 21.67
N THR A 57 20.86 -50.94 20.85
CA THR A 57 21.43 -52.30 20.87
C THR A 57 22.30 -52.56 22.10
N HIS A 58 23.01 -51.55 22.61
CA HIS A 58 24.03 -51.71 23.65
C HIS A 58 23.48 -51.92 25.07
N ASN A 59 22.20 -51.62 25.33
CA ASN A 59 21.57 -51.79 26.65
C ASN A 59 20.08 -52.14 26.61
N GLY A 60 19.49 -52.33 25.42
CA GLY A 60 18.07 -52.65 25.26
C GLY A 60 17.07 -51.56 25.69
N LYS A 61 17.52 -50.40 26.18
CA LYS A 61 16.65 -49.28 26.60
C LYS A 61 16.12 -48.51 25.38
N TYR A 62 15.05 -47.74 25.59
CA TYR A 62 14.45 -46.92 24.53
C TYR A 62 14.93 -45.46 24.59
N ALA A 63 15.04 -44.83 23.41
CA ALA A 63 15.26 -43.40 23.28
C ALA A 63 14.12 -42.59 23.91
N ARG A 64 14.43 -41.71 24.86
CA ARG A 64 13.46 -40.94 25.66
C ARG A 64 13.90 -39.48 25.80
N SER A 65 12.98 -38.53 25.59
CA SER A 65 13.21 -37.07 25.71
C SER A 65 14.45 -36.55 24.93
N VAL A 66 14.78 -37.15 23.79
CA VAL A 66 16.09 -37.00 23.14
C VAL A 66 15.98 -36.78 21.63
N TRP A 67 16.87 -35.94 21.11
CA TRP A 67 17.17 -35.80 19.69
C TRP A 67 18.31 -36.75 19.30
N LEU A 68 18.10 -37.59 18.28
CA LEU A 68 19.05 -38.60 17.81
C LEU A 68 19.31 -38.53 16.29
N PRO A 69 20.57 -38.66 15.85
CA PRO A 69 20.88 -38.97 14.46
C PRO A 69 20.71 -40.49 14.21
N ILE A 70 19.85 -40.86 13.28
CA ILE A 70 19.62 -42.26 12.85
C ILE A 70 19.67 -42.28 11.32
N LYS A 71 20.63 -43.03 10.75
CA LYS A 71 20.85 -43.15 9.28
C LYS A 71 20.80 -41.79 8.55
N LYS A 72 21.66 -40.84 8.96
CA LYS A 72 21.78 -39.47 8.42
C LYS A 72 20.53 -38.57 8.55
N ARG A 73 19.49 -38.99 9.30
CA ARG A 73 18.29 -38.19 9.62
C ARG A 73 18.17 -37.94 11.12
N ILE A 74 17.61 -36.80 11.50
CA ILE A 74 17.41 -36.43 12.91
C ILE A 74 15.97 -36.74 13.33
N TYR A 75 15.80 -37.36 14.50
CA TYR A 75 14.50 -37.73 15.09
C TYR A 75 14.41 -37.23 16.53
N TYR A 76 13.20 -36.92 17.01
CA TYR A 76 12.95 -36.65 18.43
C TYR A 76 12.06 -37.72 19.06
N PHE A 77 12.39 -38.14 20.28
CA PHE A 77 11.59 -39.05 21.09
C PHE A 77 11.05 -38.31 22.33
N ASN A 78 9.77 -38.49 22.64
CA ASN A 78 9.12 -37.84 23.78
C ASN A 78 9.45 -38.52 25.13
N SER A 79 8.89 -38.00 26.22
CA SER A 79 9.06 -38.54 27.58
C SER A 79 8.47 -39.94 27.79
N LYS A 80 7.60 -40.40 26.89
CA LYS A 80 7.06 -41.77 26.82
C LYS A 80 7.85 -42.66 25.84
N SER A 81 8.99 -42.18 25.33
CA SER A 81 9.89 -42.85 24.36
C SER A 81 9.34 -43.07 22.95
N TYR A 82 8.28 -42.35 22.57
CA TYR A 82 7.69 -42.42 21.23
C TYR A 82 8.25 -41.34 20.31
N ARG A 83 8.50 -41.71 19.05
CA ARG A 83 8.95 -40.84 17.95
C ARG A 83 7.88 -39.78 17.68
N VAL A 84 8.27 -38.52 17.79
CA VAL A 84 7.39 -37.38 17.51
C VAL A 84 7.27 -37.14 16.00
N THR A 85 6.10 -36.66 15.59
CA THR A 85 5.78 -36.10 14.27
C THR A 85 5.14 -34.72 14.47
N GLY A 86 5.02 -33.92 13.42
CA GLY A 86 4.43 -32.58 13.48
C GLY A 86 5.38 -31.51 14.04
N LEU A 87 4.79 -30.42 14.52
CA LEU A 87 5.50 -29.28 15.09
C LEU A 87 5.98 -29.56 16.51
N LYS A 88 7.26 -29.26 16.80
CA LYS A 88 7.89 -29.42 18.11
C LYS A 88 8.55 -28.12 18.54
N LYS A 89 8.13 -27.54 19.67
CA LYS A 89 8.88 -26.48 20.38
C LYS A 89 10.01 -27.12 21.21
N TYR A 90 11.23 -26.60 21.09
CA TYR A 90 12.43 -27.02 21.82
C TYR A 90 13.40 -25.84 21.94
N LYS A 91 13.92 -25.56 23.14
CA LYS A 91 14.80 -24.40 23.43
C LYS A 91 14.32 -23.09 22.79
N GLY A 92 13.06 -22.73 23.01
CA GLY A 92 12.42 -21.53 22.45
C GLY A 92 12.08 -21.59 20.95
N LYS A 93 12.75 -22.42 20.15
CA LYS A 93 12.56 -22.52 18.69
C LYS A 93 11.57 -23.63 18.30
N LYS A 94 11.01 -23.52 17.09
CA LYS A 94 10.03 -24.46 16.51
C LYS A 94 10.71 -25.30 15.42
N TYR A 95 10.46 -26.61 15.43
CA TYR A 95 11.01 -27.59 14.49
C TYR A 95 9.85 -28.40 13.89
N TYR A 96 10.02 -28.94 12.67
CA TYR A 96 9.02 -29.81 12.05
C TYR A 96 9.57 -31.20 11.74
N LEU A 97 8.87 -32.21 12.24
CA LEU A 97 9.13 -33.61 11.95
C LEU A 97 8.04 -34.12 11.02
N ASN A 98 8.39 -34.66 9.86
CA ASN A 98 7.41 -35.14 8.89
C ASN A 98 6.63 -36.37 9.40
N SER A 99 5.73 -36.94 8.58
CA SER A 99 4.94 -38.14 8.90
C SER A 99 5.80 -39.37 9.28
N ARG A 100 7.05 -39.43 8.82
CA ARG A 100 8.04 -40.46 9.19
C ARG A 100 8.90 -40.07 10.40
N GLY A 101 8.62 -38.92 11.03
CA GLY A 101 9.28 -38.39 12.23
C GLY A 101 10.67 -37.81 12.00
N ALA A 102 11.11 -37.70 10.75
CA ALA A 102 12.40 -37.10 10.43
C ALA A 102 12.31 -35.57 10.37
N LEU A 103 13.29 -34.89 10.96
CA LEU A 103 13.45 -33.44 10.89
C LEU A 103 13.52 -32.99 9.42
N THR A 104 12.70 -32.00 9.08
CA THR A 104 12.54 -31.49 7.72
C THR A 104 12.84 -30.00 7.67
N SER A 105 13.56 -29.57 6.63
CA SER A 105 13.88 -28.17 6.30
C SER A 105 13.12 -27.70 5.06
N GLY A 106 13.20 -26.40 4.76
CA GLY A 106 12.54 -25.76 3.61
C GLY A 106 11.11 -25.30 3.91
N TRP A 107 10.40 -24.94 2.84
CA TRP A 107 8.98 -24.56 2.87
C TRP A 107 8.11 -25.73 3.34
N GLN A 108 7.23 -25.49 4.31
CA GLN A 108 6.26 -26.46 4.82
C GLN A 108 4.94 -25.77 5.14
N THR A 109 3.85 -26.22 4.52
CA THR A 109 2.48 -25.80 4.83
C THR A 109 1.86 -26.83 5.77
N ILE A 110 1.43 -26.38 6.96
CA ILE A 110 0.95 -27.24 8.05
C ILE A 110 -0.41 -26.70 8.49
N GLY A 111 -1.48 -27.40 8.07
CA GLY A 111 -2.83 -26.83 8.07
C GLY A 111 -2.87 -25.61 7.13
N LYS A 112 -3.48 -24.50 7.58
CA LYS A 112 -3.54 -23.24 6.82
C LYS A 112 -2.30 -22.32 7.02
N LYS A 113 -1.22 -22.79 7.65
CA LYS A 113 -0.06 -21.97 8.04
C LYS A 113 1.21 -22.42 7.33
N THR A 114 1.87 -21.50 6.63
CA THR A 114 3.15 -21.75 5.92
C THR A 114 4.33 -21.32 6.78
N TYR A 115 5.38 -22.15 6.78
CA TYR A 115 6.62 -21.96 7.53
C TYR A 115 7.82 -22.20 6.60
N TYR A 116 8.98 -21.63 6.92
CA TYR A 116 10.26 -22.06 6.34
C TYR A 116 11.20 -22.53 7.45
N PHE A 117 11.70 -23.76 7.34
CA PHE A 117 12.62 -24.35 8.30
C PHE A 117 14.07 -24.30 7.78
N SER A 118 14.97 -23.66 8.52
CA SER A 118 16.37 -23.51 8.12
C SER A 118 17.05 -24.87 7.91
N ALA A 119 17.69 -25.09 6.76
CA ALA A 119 18.54 -26.26 6.55
C ALA A 119 19.78 -26.26 7.47
N ARG A 120 20.29 -25.07 7.86
CA ARG A 120 21.46 -24.92 8.72
C ARG A 120 21.19 -25.28 10.18
N THR A 121 20.00 -24.97 10.71
CA THR A 121 19.69 -25.10 12.15
C THR A 121 18.52 -26.02 12.46
N GLY A 122 17.68 -26.35 11.47
CA GLY A 122 16.42 -27.10 11.61
C GLY A 122 15.24 -26.27 12.14
N ALA A 123 15.48 -25.04 12.61
CA ALA A 123 14.45 -24.20 13.22
C ALA A 123 13.62 -23.44 12.17
N ALA A 124 12.35 -23.18 12.47
CA ALA A 124 11.52 -22.23 11.74
C ALA A 124 12.17 -20.84 11.79
N LEU A 125 12.20 -20.15 10.65
CA LEU A 125 12.64 -18.77 10.56
C LEU A 125 11.56 -17.81 11.09
N THR A 126 12.00 -16.62 11.50
CA THR A 126 11.19 -15.52 12.04
C THR A 126 11.77 -14.20 11.53
N GLY A 127 10.96 -13.13 11.51
CA GLY A 127 11.35 -11.83 10.97
C GLY A 127 11.45 -11.81 9.45
N TRP A 128 12.12 -10.79 8.92
CA TRP A 128 12.45 -10.67 7.50
C TRP A 128 13.51 -11.69 7.09
N GLN A 129 13.29 -12.38 5.97
CA GLN A 129 14.18 -13.43 5.47
C GLN A 129 14.27 -13.36 3.94
N THR A 130 15.48 -13.49 3.41
CA THR A 130 15.71 -13.62 1.97
C THR A 130 15.98 -15.09 1.63
N ILE A 131 15.09 -15.70 0.86
CA ILE A 131 15.11 -17.11 0.47
C ILE A 131 15.15 -17.14 -1.05
N GLN A 132 16.22 -17.69 -1.64
CA GLN A 132 16.41 -17.76 -3.09
C GLN A 132 16.24 -16.38 -3.78
N LYS A 133 16.89 -15.35 -3.23
CA LYS A 133 16.79 -13.91 -3.62
C LYS A 133 15.43 -13.23 -3.38
N VAL A 134 14.38 -13.97 -3.06
CA VAL A 134 13.05 -13.40 -2.76
C VAL A 134 12.92 -13.11 -1.26
N ARG A 135 12.37 -11.95 -0.89
CA ARG A 135 12.26 -11.48 0.51
C ARG A 135 10.85 -11.74 1.05
N TYR A 136 10.77 -12.32 2.24
CA TYR A 136 9.54 -12.75 2.92
C TYR A 136 9.56 -12.28 4.37
N TYR A 137 8.37 -12.17 5.00
CA TYR A 137 8.27 -11.98 6.44
C TYR A 137 7.57 -13.15 7.14
N PHE A 138 8.16 -13.61 8.25
CA PHE A 138 7.59 -14.61 9.14
C PHE A 138 7.36 -13.96 10.50
N ASN A 139 6.15 -14.08 11.06
CA ASN A 139 5.89 -13.53 12.40
C ASN A 139 6.68 -14.27 13.50
N GLU A 140 6.56 -13.84 14.76
CA GLU A 140 7.26 -14.45 15.91
C GLU A 140 6.98 -15.95 16.09
N ASN A 141 5.81 -16.41 15.62
CA ASN A 141 5.43 -17.82 15.61
C ASN A 141 6.01 -18.60 14.42
N GLY A 142 6.79 -17.96 13.55
CA GLY A 142 7.40 -18.49 12.33
C GLY A 142 6.42 -18.67 11.17
N VAL A 143 5.25 -18.04 11.22
CA VAL A 143 4.22 -18.16 10.17
C VAL A 143 4.43 -17.06 9.14
N GLN A 144 4.54 -17.45 7.87
CA GLN A 144 4.63 -16.52 6.74
C GLN A 144 3.43 -15.56 6.76
N GLN A 145 3.69 -14.26 6.63
CA GLN A 145 2.64 -13.24 6.47
C GLN A 145 2.34 -13.03 4.98
N LYS A 146 1.08 -12.63 4.67
CA LYS A 146 0.52 -12.51 3.32
C LYS A 146 -0.60 -11.48 3.34
N ASN A 147 -0.74 -10.71 2.25
CA ASN A 147 -1.71 -9.62 2.09
C ASN A 147 -1.78 -8.68 3.31
N CYS A 148 -0.63 -8.22 3.81
CA CYS A 148 -0.61 -7.29 4.95
C CYS A 148 0.68 -6.47 5.05
N TRP A 149 0.55 -5.35 5.77
CA TRP A 149 1.66 -4.49 6.18
C TRP A 149 2.47 -5.11 7.33
N VAL A 150 3.78 -4.88 7.27
CA VAL A 150 4.78 -5.31 8.24
C VAL A 150 5.72 -4.12 8.47
N GLY A 151 5.32 -3.22 9.37
CA GLY A 151 5.92 -1.89 9.46
C GLY A 151 5.68 -1.11 8.16
N ASP A 152 6.73 -0.51 7.62
CA ASP A 152 6.70 0.22 6.34
C ASP A 152 6.82 -0.68 5.10
N TYR A 153 6.53 -1.97 5.18
CA TYR A 153 6.71 -2.88 4.02
C TYR A 153 5.47 -3.75 3.86
N TYR A 154 5.07 -4.06 2.63
CA TYR A 154 3.90 -4.91 2.37
C TYR A 154 4.30 -6.29 1.82
N VAL A 155 3.64 -7.34 2.29
CA VAL A 155 3.78 -8.69 1.73
C VAL A 155 2.52 -9.11 0.97
N GLY A 156 2.69 -9.53 -0.28
CA GLY A 156 1.59 -9.85 -1.20
C GLY A 156 0.89 -11.19 -0.95
N GLN A 157 0.11 -11.65 -1.92
CA GLN A 157 -0.72 -12.87 -1.80
C GLN A 157 0.09 -14.17 -1.71
N ASP A 158 1.23 -14.21 -2.40
CA ASP A 158 2.22 -15.28 -2.27
C ASP A 158 3.08 -15.12 -1.00
N GLY A 159 3.04 -13.93 -0.37
CA GLY A 159 3.77 -13.52 0.83
C GLY A 159 5.16 -12.93 0.55
N THR A 160 5.46 -12.60 -0.72
CA THR A 160 6.69 -11.91 -1.11
C THR A 160 6.60 -10.41 -0.79
N LEU A 161 7.76 -9.79 -0.52
CA LEU A 161 7.87 -8.35 -0.37
C LEU A 161 7.53 -7.66 -1.70
N VAL A 162 6.43 -6.89 -1.66
CA VAL A 162 5.99 -6.02 -2.74
C VAL A 162 6.89 -4.78 -2.83
N ARG A 163 7.12 -4.29 -4.04
CA ARG A 163 8.01 -3.18 -4.41
C ARG A 163 7.45 -2.46 -5.62
N ASP A 164 7.87 -1.21 -5.80
CA ASP A 164 7.61 -0.38 -6.98
C ASP A 164 6.14 -0.43 -7.45
N THR A 165 5.22 -0.24 -6.50
CA THR A 165 3.78 -0.28 -6.77
C THR A 165 2.96 0.32 -5.63
N MET A 166 1.66 0.47 -5.87
CA MET A 166 0.69 0.94 -4.88
C MET A 166 0.10 -0.22 -4.09
N VAL A 167 -0.07 0.02 -2.79
CA VAL A 167 -0.78 -0.86 -1.87
C VAL A 167 -1.59 0.01 -0.91
N ASP A 168 -2.89 -0.26 -0.76
CA ASP A 168 -3.77 0.39 0.22
C ASP A 168 -3.68 1.93 0.26
N GLY A 169 -3.43 2.58 -0.89
CA GLY A 169 -3.28 4.03 -1.01
C GLY A 169 -1.85 4.58 -0.80
N TYR A 170 -0.87 3.73 -0.49
CA TYR A 170 0.55 4.10 -0.32
C TYR A 170 1.42 3.53 -1.44
N TYR A 171 2.42 4.27 -1.88
CA TYR A 171 3.48 3.74 -2.74
C TYR A 171 4.55 3.04 -1.89
N VAL A 172 4.97 1.86 -2.32
CA VAL A 172 6.19 1.19 -1.83
C VAL A 172 7.27 1.31 -2.90
N ASP A 173 8.43 1.81 -2.50
CA ASP A 173 9.55 2.08 -3.40
C ASP A 173 10.22 0.81 -3.98
N GLU A 174 11.28 0.98 -4.78
CA GLU A 174 12.12 -0.11 -5.30
C GLU A 174 12.73 -1.01 -4.20
N ASN A 175 12.87 -0.52 -2.98
CA ASN A 175 13.34 -1.26 -1.81
C ASN A 175 12.18 -1.92 -1.03
N GLY A 176 10.94 -1.64 -1.43
CA GLY A 176 9.68 -2.09 -0.84
C GLY A 176 9.22 -1.25 0.36
N LYS A 177 9.90 -0.13 0.64
CA LYS A 177 9.59 0.74 1.77
C LYS A 177 8.46 1.69 1.39
N ARG A 178 7.47 1.78 2.25
CA ARG A 178 6.36 2.72 2.21
C ARG A 178 6.91 4.12 2.28
N THR A 179 6.65 4.90 1.25
CA THR A 179 6.83 6.35 1.29
C THR A 179 5.62 6.96 1.96
N VAL A 180 5.83 7.85 2.93
CA VAL A 180 4.82 8.86 3.25
C VAL A 180 4.73 9.75 2.02
N VAL A 181 3.53 9.98 1.50
CA VAL A 181 3.32 11.08 0.55
C VAL A 181 3.40 12.37 1.37
N HIS A 182 4.63 12.82 1.63
CA HIS A 182 4.86 14.17 2.10
C HIS A 182 4.52 15.10 0.93
N PHE A 183 3.37 15.75 1.04
CA PHE A 183 3.30 17.12 0.56
C PHE A 183 4.28 17.90 1.45
N GLU A 184 5.47 18.21 0.92
CA GLU A 184 6.28 19.25 1.53
C GLU A 184 5.55 20.57 1.30
N ASP A 185 5.36 21.35 2.37
CA ASP A 185 4.77 22.68 2.31
C ASP A 185 5.74 23.60 1.54
N GLY A 186 5.49 23.71 0.24
CA GLY A 186 6.30 24.47 -0.70
C GLY A 186 5.50 24.66 -1.98
N ASP A 187 4.71 25.73 -2.03
CA ASP A 187 3.99 26.06 -3.26
C ASP A 187 4.98 26.28 -4.41
N PRO A 188 4.64 25.81 -5.63
CA PRO A 188 5.47 26.03 -6.79
C PRO A 188 5.60 27.54 -7.02
N LYS A 189 6.84 28.04 -7.05
CA LYS A 189 7.13 29.45 -7.32
C LYS A 189 6.44 29.89 -8.63
N GLU A 190 5.85 31.09 -8.58
CA GLU A 190 4.66 31.51 -9.36
C GLU A 190 4.71 31.43 -10.90
N GLU A 191 5.85 31.15 -11.54
CA GLU A 191 6.00 31.44 -12.98
C GLU A 191 5.64 30.31 -13.97
N THR A 192 5.26 29.09 -13.53
CA THR A 192 4.94 27.99 -14.49
C THR A 192 3.78 27.03 -14.15
N SER A 193 3.06 27.16 -13.03
CA SER A 193 2.00 26.19 -12.68
C SER A 193 0.70 26.40 -13.47
N GLN A 194 0.57 25.73 -14.61
CA GLN A 194 -0.64 25.74 -15.44
C GLN A 194 -1.80 24.99 -14.77
N TYR A 195 -3.03 25.50 -14.94
CA TYR A 195 -4.25 24.75 -14.62
C TYR A 195 -4.70 23.89 -15.80
N ILE A 196 -5.03 22.63 -15.50
CA ILE A 196 -5.62 21.68 -16.46
C ILE A 196 -6.99 21.24 -15.93
N PHE A 197 -8.07 21.76 -16.50
CA PHE A 197 -9.44 21.36 -16.19
C PHE A 197 -9.82 20.15 -17.05
N VAL A 198 -10.35 19.08 -16.42
CA VAL A 198 -10.64 17.81 -17.10
C VAL A 198 -12.02 17.28 -16.71
N GLY A 199 -12.85 16.90 -17.69
CA GLY A 199 -14.19 16.38 -17.40
C GLY A 199 -15.09 16.31 -18.63
N ASP A 200 -16.38 16.57 -18.46
CA ASP A 200 -17.41 16.43 -19.49
C ASP A 200 -17.93 17.80 -20.00
N SER A 201 -19.23 17.87 -20.33
CA SER A 201 -20.03 19.08 -20.50
C SER A 201 -19.73 20.20 -19.49
N ARG A 202 -19.47 19.91 -18.20
CA ARG A 202 -19.10 20.94 -17.20
C ARG A 202 -17.77 21.61 -17.50
N THR A 203 -16.79 20.85 -17.98
CA THR A 203 -15.48 21.40 -18.36
C THR A 203 -15.58 22.19 -19.66
N VAL A 204 -16.43 21.77 -20.60
CA VAL A 204 -16.71 22.52 -21.84
C VAL A 204 -17.45 23.83 -21.54
N GLY A 205 -18.49 23.81 -20.70
CA GLY A 205 -19.23 25.02 -20.31
C GLY A 205 -18.37 26.02 -19.54
N MET A 206 -17.49 25.54 -18.66
CA MET A 206 -16.49 26.38 -17.99
C MET A 206 -15.52 27.01 -19.00
N LYS A 207 -14.96 26.24 -19.94
CA LYS A 207 -14.09 26.76 -21.00
C LYS A 207 -14.76 27.89 -21.78
N ASN A 208 -16.00 27.67 -22.22
CA ASN A 208 -16.75 28.61 -23.05
C ASN A 208 -17.15 29.89 -22.29
N THR A 209 -17.18 29.84 -20.95
CA THR A 209 -17.52 30.98 -20.08
C THR A 209 -16.27 31.77 -19.68
N VAL A 210 -15.24 31.09 -19.20
CA VAL A 210 -14.09 31.70 -18.51
C VAL A 210 -12.90 31.91 -19.47
N GLY A 211 -12.64 30.96 -20.36
CA GLY A 211 -11.48 30.99 -21.23
C GLY A 211 -10.15 31.09 -20.46
N GLY A 212 -9.29 32.04 -20.86
CA GLY A 212 -7.98 32.25 -20.24
C GLY A 212 -6.90 31.26 -20.66
N ASN A 213 -5.71 31.39 -20.07
CA ASN A 213 -4.49 30.65 -20.44
C ASN A 213 -4.39 29.27 -19.75
N HIS A 214 -5.51 28.54 -19.69
CA HIS A 214 -5.61 27.23 -19.05
C HIS A 214 -5.88 26.13 -20.09
N VAL A 215 -5.53 24.89 -19.76
CA VAL A 215 -5.84 23.74 -20.63
C VAL A 215 -7.19 23.15 -20.23
N TYR A 216 -8.10 23.06 -21.20
CA TYR A 216 -9.44 22.49 -21.00
C TYR A 216 -9.60 21.19 -21.80
N ILE A 217 -9.75 20.07 -21.09
CA ILE A 217 -9.88 18.73 -21.64
C ILE A 217 -11.27 18.20 -21.31
N GLY A 218 -12.25 18.59 -22.11
CA GLY A 218 -13.63 18.14 -21.94
C GLY A 218 -14.34 17.85 -23.25
N LYS A 219 -15.34 16.98 -23.19
CA LYS A 219 -16.28 16.73 -24.30
C LYS A 219 -17.70 16.57 -23.75
N VAL A 220 -18.66 17.21 -24.42
CA VAL A 220 -20.08 17.20 -24.05
C VAL A 220 -20.67 15.80 -24.18
N GLY A 221 -21.47 15.38 -23.19
CA GLY A 221 -22.22 14.12 -23.20
C GLY A 221 -21.38 12.84 -23.03
N GLU A 222 -20.13 12.98 -22.62
CA GLU A 222 -19.18 11.87 -22.46
C GLU A 222 -18.92 11.53 -20.98
N GLY A 223 -18.41 10.33 -20.72
CA GLY A 223 -18.10 9.85 -19.37
C GLY A 223 -16.80 9.03 -19.31
N TYR A 224 -16.74 8.06 -18.40
CA TYR A 224 -15.55 7.31 -18.02
C TYR A 224 -14.85 6.67 -19.23
N GLN A 225 -15.61 6.09 -20.15
CA GLN A 225 -15.04 5.40 -21.32
C GLN A 225 -14.34 6.36 -22.28
N TRP A 226 -14.85 7.58 -22.46
CA TRP A 226 -14.14 8.62 -23.22
C TRP A 226 -12.94 9.15 -22.45
N PHE A 227 -13.08 9.38 -21.14
CA PHE A 227 -12.00 9.91 -20.33
C PHE A 227 -10.80 8.94 -20.32
N SER A 228 -11.04 7.67 -20.00
CA SER A 228 -10.02 6.62 -19.89
C SER A 228 -9.36 6.20 -21.22
N THR A 229 -9.88 6.64 -22.38
CA THR A 229 -9.35 6.28 -23.72
C THR A 229 -8.93 7.47 -24.58
N LYS A 230 -9.69 8.56 -24.59
CA LYS A 230 -9.48 9.75 -25.43
C LYS A 230 -9.03 10.95 -24.60
N GLY A 231 -9.79 11.32 -23.56
CA GLY A 231 -9.46 12.45 -22.69
C GLY A 231 -8.07 12.33 -22.05
N ILE A 232 -7.73 11.13 -21.57
CA ILE A 232 -6.42 10.84 -20.98
C ILE A 232 -5.26 11.07 -21.95
N ARG A 233 -5.39 10.78 -23.25
CA ARG A 233 -4.29 10.98 -24.21
C ARG A 233 -3.91 12.46 -24.33
N THR A 234 -4.90 13.34 -24.26
CA THR A 234 -4.68 14.79 -24.20
C THR A 234 -4.06 15.20 -22.86
N LEU A 235 -4.55 14.66 -21.73
CA LEU A 235 -4.01 14.97 -20.40
C LEU A 235 -2.55 14.54 -20.25
N LYS A 236 -2.19 13.34 -20.72
CA LYS A 236 -0.80 12.85 -20.75
C LYS A 236 0.11 13.74 -21.60
N LYS A 237 -0.38 14.28 -22.72
CA LYS A 237 0.37 15.25 -23.55
C LYS A 237 0.58 16.57 -22.81
N ALA A 238 -0.45 17.10 -22.13
CA ALA A 238 -0.34 18.32 -21.34
C ALA A 238 0.63 18.16 -20.15
N LEU A 239 0.49 17.08 -19.38
CA LEU A 239 1.37 16.77 -18.24
C LEU A 239 2.82 16.47 -18.66
N LYS A 240 3.06 15.98 -19.88
CA LYS A 240 4.43 15.88 -20.41
C LYS A 240 5.04 17.27 -20.69
N ALA A 241 4.24 18.27 -21.08
CA ALA A 241 4.70 19.61 -21.36
C ALA A 241 4.85 20.47 -20.08
N ALA A 242 3.95 20.30 -19.12
CA ALA A 242 3.95 20.99 -17.83
C ALA A 242 3.74 19.98 -16.67
N PRO A 243 4.79 19.27 -16.21
CA PRO A 243 4.67 18.22 -15.20
C PRO A 243 4.21 18.69 -13.81
N GLN A 244 4.36 19.99 -13.51
CA GLN A 244 3.99 20.62 -12.23
C GLN A 244 2.59 21.27 -12.25
N SER A 245 1.71 20.83 -13.16
CA SER A 245 0.38 21.45 -13.34
C SER A 245 -0.58 21.14 -12.20
N LYS A 246 -1.52 22.06 -11.94
CA LYS A 246 -2.70 21.83 -11.08
C LYS A 246 -3.81 21.21 -11.94
N VAL A 247 -4.11 19.92 -11.75
CA VAL A 247 -5.12 19.17 -12.53
C VAL A 247 -6.44 19.14 -11.77
N ILE A 248 -7.48 19.78 -12.30
CA ILE A 248 -8.80 19.86 -11.66
C ILE A 248 -9.78 18.98 -12.41
N ILE A 249 -10.18 17.87 -11.78
CA ILE A 249 -11.22 16.98 -12.28
C ILE A 249 -12.59 17.61 -11.99
N ASN A 250 -13.29 18.01 -13.05
CA ASN A 250 -14.59 18.71 -13.03
C ASN A 250 -15.64 17.86 -13.77
N LEU A 251 -16.00 16.73 -13.15
CA LEU A 251 -16.49 15.54 -13.85
C LEU A 251 -17.84 15.61 -14.60
N GLY A 252 -18.96 15.90 -13.91
CA GLY A 252 -20.32 15.96 -14.50
C GLY A 252 -21.26 14.82 -14.08
N VAL A 253 -22.44 14.70 -14.73
CA VAL A 253 -23.54 13.78 -14.29
C VAL A 253 -23.79 12.58 -15.21
N ASN A 254 -23.06 12.45 -16.33
CA ASN A 254 -23.40 11.50 -17.40
C ASN A 254 -23.34 10.02 -16.96
N ASP A 255 -22.45 9.67 -16.03
CA ASP A 255 -22.20 8.28 -15.64
C ASP A 255 -21.87 8.08 -14.15
N LEU A 256 -22.72 8.62 -13.28
CA LEU A 256 -22.60 8.51 -11.80
C LEU A 256 -22.45 7.07 -11.27
N GLY A 257 -22.85 6.05 -12.03
CA GLY A 257 -22.62 4.64 -11.67
C GLY A 257 -21.14 4.21 -11.70
N ASN A 258 -20.27 4.93 -12.41
CA ASN A 258 -18.87 4.55 -12.66
C ASN A 258 -17.87 5.04 -11.58
N ILE A 259 -18.35 5.49 -10.42
CA ILE A 259 -17.50 6.10 -9.36
C ILE A 259 -16.32 5.21 -8.94
N GLY A 260 -16.51 3.89 -8.81
CA GLY A 260 -15.41 2.96 -8.48
C GLY A 260 -14.33 2.92 -9.56
N SER A 261 -14.73 2.92 -10.84
CA SER A 261 -13.84 2.96 -11.99
C SER A 261 -13.07 4.29 -12.06
N TYR A 262 -13.75 5.41 -11.83
CA TYR A 262 -13.12 6.73 -11.75
C TYR A 262 -12.07 6.81 -10.63
N ILE A 263 -12.42 6.40 -9.41
CA ILE A 263 -11.49 6.42 -8.26
C ILE A 263 -10.25 5.59 -8.56
N ALA A 264 -10.40 4.34 -9.04
CA ALA A 264 -9.27 3.47 -9.36
C ALA A 264 -8.37 4.08 -10.44
N TYR A 265 -8.96 4.72 -11.45
CA TYR A 265 -8.21 5.39 -12.52
C TYR A 265 -7.47 6.63 -12.00
N TYR A 266 -8.11 7.46 -11.17
CA TYR A 266 -7.52 8.65 -10.59
C TYR A 266 -6.37 8.34 -9.64
N GLN A 267 -6.51 7.32 -8.78
CA GLN A 267 -5.42 6.80 -7.95
C GLN A 267 -4.20 6.40 -8.81
N ASN A 268 -4.43 5.79 -9.97
CA ASN A 268 -3.36 5.40 -10.89
C ASN A 268 -2.73 6.61 -11.64
N LEU A 269 -3.48 7.69 -11.87
CA LEU A 269 -2.96 8.91 -12.50
C LEU A 269 -2.07 9.74 -11.57
N ILE A 270 -2.46 9.91 -10.30
CA ILE A 270 -1.65 10.62 -9.30
C ILE A 270 -0.24 10.03 -9.23
N VAL A 271 -0.15 8.69 -9.27
CA VAL A 271 1.10 7.93 -9.21
C VAL A 271 1.93 8.04 -10.50
N GLN A 272 1.29 8.11 -11.67
CA GLN A 272 1.98 8.31 -12.95
C GLN A 272 2.57 9.72 -13.10
N TYR A 273 2.03 10.72 -12.38
CA TYR A 273 2.37 12.14 -12.53
C TYR A 273 2.62 12.79 -11.17
N PRO A 274 3.66 12.37 -10.41
CA PRO A 274 3.87 12.80 -9.02
C PRO A 274 4.24 14.28 -8.87
N GLY A 275 4.63 14.98 -9.95
CA GLY A 275 4.80 16.44 -9.95
C GLY A 275 3.48 17.21 -10.06
N ALA A 276 2.40 16.58 -10.54
CA ALA A 276 1.13 17.25 -10.78
C ALA A 276 0.24 17.22 -9.53
N ARG A 277 -0.35 18.36 -9.17
CA ARG A 277 -1.28 18.46 -8.03
C ARG A 277 -2.70 18.19 -8.53
N PHE A 278 -3.22 17.00 -8.26
CA PHE A 278 -4.57 16.60 -8.66
C PHE A 278 -5.60 17.02 -7.62
N TYR A 279 -6.73 17.56 -8.09
CA TYR A 279 -7.88 17.95 -7.27
C TYR A 279 -9.17 17.39 -7.87
N PHE A 280 -10.06 16.92 -7.00
CA PHE A 280 -11.27 16.19 -7.37
C PHE A 280 -12.50 17.00 -6.97
N MET A 281 -13.03 17.78 -7.91
CA MET A 281 -14.22 18.59 -7.66
C MET A 281 -15.46 17.70 -7.65
N SER A 282 -16.30 17.90 -6.64
CA SER A 282 -17.64 17.34 -6.55
C SER A 282 -18.39 17.41 -7.89
N VAL A 283 -19.24 16.42 -8.16
CA VAL A 283 -20.34 16.60 -9.11
C VAL A 283 -21.32 17.58 -8.46
N ASN A 284 -21.66 18.64 -9.19
CA ASN A 284 -22.42 19.77 -8.65
C ASN A 284 -23.94 19.51 -8.69
N PRO A 285 -24.75 20.21 -7.88
CA PRO A 285 -26.20 19.99 -7.81
C PRO A 285 -26.91 20.36 -9.11
N ILE A 286 -28.08 19.75 -9.31
CA ILE A 286 -29.00 20.00 -10.43
C ILE A 286 -30.33 20.61 -9.96
N GLU A 287 -30.98 21.39 -10.82
CA GLU A 287 -32.37 21.84 -10.61
C GLU A 287 -33.35 20.76 -11.10
N ALA A 288 -33.54 19.69 -10.31
CA ALA A 288 -34.28 18.49 -10.73
C ALA A 288 -35.71 18.76 -11.28
N LYS A 289 -36.41 19.82 -10.83
CA LYS A 289 -37.72 20.20 -11.40
C LYS A 289 -37.59 20.70 -12.83
N LEU A 290 -36.62 21.58 -13.10
CA LEU A 290 -36.35 22.11 -14.44
C LEU A 290 -35.80 21.02 -15.35
N ALA A 291 -34.89 20.17 -14.84
CA ALA A 291 -34.35 19.03 -15.58
C ALA A 291 -35.46 18.09 -16.06
N LYS A 292 -36.41 17.73 -15.18
CA LYS A 292 -37.57 16.91 -15.55
C LYS A 292 -38.45 17.61 -16.61
N ALA A 293 -38.68 18.92 -16.47
CA ALA A 293 -39.45 19.71 -17.44
C ALA A 293 -38.75 19.84 -18.81
N ARG A 294 -37.42 19.67 -18.86
CA ARG A 294 -36.61 19.62 -20.10
C ARG A 294 -36.41 18.20 -20.65
N GLY A 295 -37.06 17.19 -20.08
CA GLY A 295 -37.04 15.81 -20.58
C GLY A 295 -35.92 14.93 -20.04
N TYR A 296 -35.12 15.39 -19.07
CA TYR A 296 -34.07 14.57 -18.47
C TYR A 296 -34.64 13.48 -17.54
N ASN A 297 -34.00 12.30 -17.52
CA ASN A 297 -34.35 11.21 -16.61
C ASN A 297 -33.86 11.51 -15.17
N THR A 298 -34.66 12.27 -14.43
CA THR A 298 -34.36 12.64 -13.04
C THR A 298 -34.54 11.51 -12.02
N THR A 299 -34.99 10.32 -12.46
CA THR A 299 -35.00 9.13 -11.59
C THR A 299 -33.58 8.56 -11.50
N ALA A 300 -32.84 8.52 -12.61
CA ALA A 300 -31.45 8.08 -12.65
C ALA A 300 -30.45 9.19 -12.22
N VAL A 301 -30.69 10.44 -12.64
CA VAL A 301 -29.79 11.57 -12.38
C VAL A 301 -30.45 12.55 -11.41
N ASN A 302 -30.03 12.54 -10.14
CA ASN A 302 -30.61 13.42 -9.11
C ASN A 302 -29.61 13.77 -7.99
N ASN A 303 -29.98 14.74 -7.16
CA ASN A 303 -29.12 15.23 -6.08
C ASN A 303 -28.80 14.18 -5.00
N ASN A 304 -29.52 13.06 -4.91
CA ASN A 304 -29.19 11.98 -3.98
C ASN A 304 -28.09 11.07 -4.57
N THR A 305 -28.20 10.68 -5.84
CA THR A 305 -27.15 9.91 -6.54
C THR A 305 -25.85 10.71 -6.65
N ILE A 306 -25.94 12.03 -6.92
CA ILE A 306 -24.81 12.96 -6.91
C ILE A 306 -24.13 13.00 -5.53
N LYS A 307 -24.89 13.08 -4.43
CA LYS A 307 -24.31 13.02 -3.08
C LYS A 307 -23.62 11.70 -2.77
N ALA A 308 -24.17 10.56 -3.20
CA ALA A 308 -23.54 9.26 -3.03
C ALA A 308 -22.21 9.13 -3.81
N PHE A 309 -22.18 9.64 -5.05
CA PHE A 309 -20.96 9.78 -5.85
C PHE A 309 -19.92 10.63 -5.13
N ASN A 310 -20.32 11.83 -4.68
CA ASN A 310 -19.46 12.78 -4.00
C ASN A 310 -18.89 12.25 -2.69
N ALA A 311 -19.71 11.56 -1.87
CA ALA A 311 -19.24 10.95 -0.62
C ALA A 311 -18.15 9.89 -0.87
N SER A 312 -18.31 9.10 -1.93
CA SER A 312 -17.31 8.10 -2.34
C SER A 312 -16.03 8.76 -2.86
N LEU A 313 -16.15 9.85 -3.63
CA LEU A 313 -15.02 10.63 -4.15
C LEU A 313 -14.24 11.33 -3.01
N GLN A 314 -14.95 11.93 -2.06
CA GLN A 314 -14.38 12.58 -0.88
C GLN A 314 -13.67 11.57 0.03
N ALA A 315 -14.25 10.38 0.25
CA ALA A 315 -13.62 9.32 1.03
C ALA A 315 -12.33 8.79 0.36
N ALA A 316 -12.27 8.79 -0.97
CA ALA A 316 -11.08 8.36 -1.70
C ALA A 316 -9.96 9.43 -1.76
N PHE A 317 -10.30 10.71 -1.70
CA PHE A 317 -9.36 11.83 -1.89
C PHE A 317 -9.53 12.97 -0.86
N PRO A 318 -9.53 12.70 0.46
CA PRO A 318 -9.97 13.67 1.47
C PRO A 318 -9.16 14.98 1.49
N GLY A 319 -7.86 14.93 1.21
CA GLY A 319 -6.98 16.13 1.14
C GLY A 319 -6.96 16.82 -0.23
N ALA A 320 -7.68 16.31 -1.22
CA ALA A 320 -7.71 16.83 -2.60
C ALA A 320 -9.13 17.02 -3.15
N TYR A 321 -10.16 16.75 -2.35
CA TYR A 321 -11.57 16.88 -2.73
C TYR A 321 -12.04 18.32 -2.58
N LEU A 322 -12.64 18.88 -3.63
CA LEU A 322 -13.18 20.24 -3.63
C LEU A 322 -14.71 20.17 -3.56
N ASP A 323 -15.29 20.56 -2.42
CA ASP A 323 -16.74 20.51 -2.18
C ASP A 323 -17.52 21.68 -2.82
N CYS A 324 -17.42 21.77 -4.15
CA CYS A 324 -18.15 22.77 -4.93
C CYS A 324 -19.68 22.57 -4.83
N TYR A 325 -20.15 21.35 -4.51
CA TYR A 325 -21.55 21.05 -4.29
C TYR A 325 -22.08 21.84 -3.10
N THR A 326 -21.44 21.73 -1.94
CA THR A 326 -21.86 22.47 -0.74
C THR A 326 -21.70 23.98 -0.94
N TYR A 327 -20.60 24.43 -1.58
CA TYR A 327 -20.41 25.84 -1.93
C TYR A 327 -21.60 26.41 -2.72
N LEU A 328 -21.99 25.79 -3.85
CA LEU A 328 -23.09 26.27 -4.69
C LEU A 328 -24.45 26.28 -3.98
N MET A 329 -24.65 25.34 -3.03
CA MET A 329 -25.87 25.28 -2.22
C MET A 329 -25.90 26.38 -1.15
N THR A 330 -24.78 26.62 -0.46
CA THR A 330 -24.65 27.66 0.57
C THR A 330 -24.73 29.07 -0.01
N GLN A 331 -24.16 29.30 -1.21
CA GLN A 331 -24.29 30.57 -1.94
C GLN A 331 -25.68 30.77 -2.57
N ASN A 332 -26.62 29.82 -2.40
CA ASN A 332 -27.93 29.81 -3.06
C ASN A 332 -27.85 30.05 -4.58
N LEU A 333 -26.84 29.48 -5.25
CA LEU A 333 -26.66 29.65 -6.70
C LEU A 333 -27.49 28.66 -7.54
N ILE A 334 -27.98 27.58 -6.92
CA ILE A 334 -28.75 26.51 -7.57
C ILE A 334 -30.08 26.23 -6.85
N ARG A 335 -30.15 26.39 -5.53
CA ARG A 335 -31.35 26.16 -4.73
C ARG A 335 -32.00 27.50 -4.36
N ASN A 336 -33.33 27.54 -4.35
CA ASN A 336 -34.16 28.71 -4.01
C ASN A 336 -34.01 29.93 -4.95
N VAL A 337 -33.34 29.77 -6.10
CA VAL A 337 -33.34 30.76 -7.18
C VAL A 337 -34.57 30.61 -8.07
N LYS A 338 -34.90 31.66 -8.84
CA LYS A 338 -35.85 31.56 -9.95
C LYS A 338 -35.36 30.49 -10.93
N ALA A 339 -36.23 29.57 -11.32
CA ALA A 339 -35.88 28.51 -12.27
C ALA A 339 -35.29 29.12 -13.56
N GLY A 340 -34.13 28.64 -13.99
CA GLY A 340 -33.37 29.21 -15.10
C GLY A 340 -32.22 30.15 -14.71
N ALA A 341 -32.12 30.56 -13.44
CA ALA A 341 -31.04 31.45 -12.98
C ALA A 341 -29.74 30.71 -12.62
N GLY A 342 -29.85 29.50 -12.06
CA GLY A 342 -28.70 28.65 -11.72
C GLY A 342 -28.26 27.75 -12.89
N THR A 343 -29.24 27.12 -13.53
CA THR A 343 -29.06 26.23 -14.69
C THR A 343 -29.91 26.68 -15.88
N VAL A 344 -29.44 26.44 -17.11
CA VAL A 344 -30.19 26.79 -18.33
C VAL A 344 -31.29 25.76 -18.66
N ASP A 345 -31.07 24.50 -18.28
CA ASP A 345 -31.92 23.37 -18.63
C ASP A 345 -32.15 22.38 -17.47
N GLY A 346 -31.71 22.73 -16.26
CA GLY A 346 -31.74 21.88 -15.08
C GLY A 346 -30.41 21.22 -14.73
N ILE A 347 -29.47 21.08 -15.68
CA ILE A 347 -28.21 20.34 -15.50
C ILE A 347 -26.99 21.18 -15.89
N HIS A 348 -27.05 21.91 -17.01
CA HIS A 348 -26.01 22.81 -17.48
C HIS A 348 -26.15 24.18 -16.81
N TYR A 349 -25.03 24.77 -16.38
CA TYR A 349 -25.03 25.99 -15.57
C TYR A 349 -25.14 27.27 -16.42
N THR A 350 -25.61 28.36 -15.81
CA THR A 350 -25.50 29.70 -16.41
C THR A 350 -24.04 30.18 -16.37
N ALA A 351 -23.69 31.17 -17.20
CA ALA A 351 -22.34 31.75 -17.24
C ALA A 351 -21.90 32.26 -15.84
N ALA A 352 -22.78 32.93 -15.11
CA ALA A 352 -22.50 33.38 -13.74
C ALA A 352 -22.12 32.22 -12.79
N VAL A 353 -22.81 31.08 -12.91
CA VAL A 353 -22.51 29.91 -12.09
C VAL A 353 -21.25 29.18 -12.57
N TYR A 354 -20.98 29.08 -13.88
CA TYR A 354 -19.69 28.55 -14.36
C TYR A 354 -18.50 29.40 -13.88
N GLN A 355 -18.65 30.73 -13.85
CA GLN A 355 -17.65 31.63 -13.27
C GLN A 355 -17.48 31.39 -11.76
N ALA A 356 -18.57 31.22 -11.01
CA ALA A 356 -18.50 30.91 -9.57
C ALA A 356 -17.83 29.56 -9.28
N ILE A 357 -18.10 28.52 -10.08
CA ILE A 357 -17.43 27.21 -9.98
C ILE A 357 -15.92 27.35 -10.25
N TYR A 358 -15.53 28.13 -11.26
CA TYR A 358 -14.12 28.40 -11.55
C TYR A 358 -13.45 29.16 -10.41
N ASN A 359 -14.05 30.25 -9.93
CA ASN A 359 -13.51 31.06 -8.83
C ASN A 359 -13.30 30.21 -7.57
N PHE A 360 -14.27 29.36 -7.22
CA PHE A 360 -14.15 28.39 -6.13
C PHE A 360 -12.98 27.42 -6.34
N ALA A 361 -12.82 26.89 -7.56
CA ALA A 361 -11.76 25.94 -7.89
C ALA A 361 -10.36 26.55 -7.76
N ILE A 362 -10.16 27.78 -8.25
CA ILE A 362 -8.89 28.50 -8.12
C ILE A 362 -8.61 28.83 -6.65
N ALA A 363 -9.58 29.40 -5.93
CA ALA A 363 -9.44 29.77 -4.52
C ALA A 363 -9.18 28.57 -3.58
N SER A 364 -9.66 27.37 -3.95
CA SER A 364 -9.49 26.14 -3.15
C SER A 364 -8.23 25.34 -3.50
N THR A 365 -7.39 25.84 -4.40
CA THR A 365 -6.18 25.13 -4.90
C THR A 365 -4.95 26.02 -4.98
N ASN A 366 -5.05 27.27 -4.51
CA ASN A 366 -3.96 28.21 -4.33
C ASN A 366 -3.43 28.19 -2.90
#